data_AF-A0A9D5X3V3-F1
#
_entry.id   AF-A0A9D5X3V3-F1
#
_cell.length_a   1.000
_cell.length_b   1.000
_cell.length_c   1.000
_cell.angle_alpha   90.00
_cell.angle_beta   90.00
_cell.angle_gamma   90.00
#
_symmetry.space_group_name_H-M   'P 1'
#
loop_
_entity.id
_entity.type
_entity.pdbx_description
1 polymer ?
#
loop_
_entity_poly.entity_id
_entity_poly.type
_entity_poly.pdbx_seq_one_letter_code
_entity_poly.pdbx_strand_id
1 'polypeptide(L)'
;MKTKQFDGGLKVQFNPARIVSAGAKTDKATIAKRPCFLCKDNRPKVQTSVSFGETFDILVNPFPILPVHFTIAARQHQLQLIQEHYADLHKLSDKYPKLMFFYNGPKCGASAPDHLHLQGGTSGMLPVQEMWSKLDATAQPLLSINEAEGIFEIVDFAYPAIAIKSRSVENDARLFGIVYNSLPQQADEAEPMMNIVVWKEGLDTVSVVFPRRKHRPDCYSKEGDEQYLISPGALDMGGLLILPRQTDFERIDERLLMEVMKEVVLPTEAMQEVTEKIRNKGI
;
A
#
# COMPACT_ATOMS: atom_id res chain seq x y z
N MET A 1 11.19 -1.49 18.97
CA MET A 1 11.78 -0.67 17.89
C MET A 1 11.58 0.80 18.25
N LYS A 2 12.49 1.71 17.85
CA LYS A 2 12.35 3.15 18.15
C LYS A 2 11.29 3.77 17.23
N THR A 3 10.43 4.64 17.79
CA THR A 3 9.38 5.33 17.05
C THR A 3 9.33 6.82 17.40
N LYS A 4 8.94 7.66 16.43
CA LYS A 4 8.51 9.04 16.62
C LYS A 4 7.05 9.16 16.20
N GLN A 5 6.30 10.05 16.82
CA GLN A 5 4.93 10.38 16.44
C GLN A 5 4.84 11.89 16.18
N PHE A 6 4.10 12.25 15.15
CA PHE A 6 3.86 13.62 14.70
C PHE A 6 2.36 13.93 14.73
N ASP A 7 1.98 15.19 14.48
CA ASP A 7 0.56 15.56 14.47
C ASP A 7 -0.16 14.89 13.29
N GLY A 8 -1.49 14.81 13.38
CA GLY A 8 -2.30 14.04 12.44
C GLY A 8 -2.11 12.51 12.56
N GLY A 9 -1.44 12.04 13.61
CA GLY A 9 -1.31 10.61 13.94
C GLY A 9 -0.19 9.89 13.17
N LEU A 10 0.58 10.59 12.33
CA LEU A 10 1.67 9.98 11.57
C LEU A 10 2.78 9.49 12.50
N LYS A 11 3.34 8.33 12.16
CA LYS A 11 4.39 7.66 12.93
C LYS A 11 5.58 7.40 12.03
N VAL A 12 6.77 7.47 12.63
CA VAL A 12 8.00 7.05 11.99
C VAL A 12 8.64 5.95 12.83
N GLN A 13 9.06 4.87 12.18
CA GLN A 13 9.73 3.74 12.81
C GLN A 13 11.15 3.60 12.26
N PHE A 14 12.14 3.47 13.16
CA PHE A 14 13.49 3.07 12.78
C PHE A 14 13.56 1.54 12.62
N ASN A 15 13.88 1.07 11.41
CA ASN A 15 14.07 -0.36 11.14
C ASN A 15 15.23 -0.61 10.15
N PRO A 16 16.46 -0.87 10.64
CA PRO A 16 17.63 -1.04 9.78
C PRO A 16 17.57 -2.30 8.91
N ALA A 17 16.76 -3.29 9.26
CA ALA A 17 16.56 -4.48 8.43
C ALA A 17 15.91 -4.16 7.06
N ARG A 18 15.34 -2.96 6.91
CA ARG A 18 14.70 -2.50 5.67
C ARG A 18 15.64 -1.81 4.70
N ILE A 19 16.94 -1.71 5.00
CA ILE A 19 17.92 -1.03 4.15
C ILE A 19 17.95 -1.61 2.73
N VAL A 20 17.87 -2.95 2.58
CA VAL A 20 17.89 -3.63 1.28
C VAL A 20 16.63 -3.32 0.48
N SER A 21 15.46 -3.36 1.12
CA SER A 21 14.18 -3.11 0.43
C SER A 21 14.01 -1.64 0.06
N ALA A 22 14.40 -0.72 0.94
CA ALA A 22 14.34 0.71 0.65
C ALA A 22 15.33 1.10 -0.46
N GLY A 23 16.54 0.51 -0.44
CA GLY A 23 17.59 0.72 -1.42
C GLY A 23 17.46 -0.10 -2.72
N ALA A 24 16.42 -0.91 -2.86
CA ALA A 24 16.29 -1.84 -3.98
C ALA A 24 16.30 -1.08 -5.32
N LYS A 25 17.18 -1.51 -6.23
CA LYS A 25 17.19 -1.04 -7.61
C LYS A 25 16.15 -1.83 -8.40
N THR A 26 15.13 -1.12 -8.87
CA THR A 26 13.99 -1.70 -9.59
C THR A 26 14.00 -1.32 -11.07
N ASP A 27 15.12 -0.84 -11.60
CA ASP A 27 15.27 -0.58 -13.03
C ASP A 27 15.32 -1.89 -13.82
N LYS A 28 14.83 -1.84 -15.06
CA LYS A 28 14.69 -3.03 -15.94
C LYS A 28 16.00 -3.80 -16.09
N ALA A 29 17.14 -3.10 -16.18
CA ALA A 29 18.44 -3.72 -16.40
C ALA A 29 18.92 -4.47 -15.15
N THR A 30 18.70 -3.93 -13.95
CA THR A 30 19.01 -4.62 -12.69
C THR A 30 18.10 -5.82 -12.48
N ILE A 31 16.80 -5.67 -12.72
CA ILE A 31 15.82 -6.77 -12.56
C ILE A 31 16.15 -7.94 -13.48
N ALA A 32 16.43 -7.68 -14.77
CA ALA A 32 16.75 -8.73 -15.74
C ALA A 32 18.01 -9.55 -15.40
N LYS A 33 18.89 -9.03 -14.53
CA LYS A 33 20.17 -9.66 -14.17
C LYS A 33 20.11 -10.47 -12.87
N ARG A 34 19.02 -10.40 -12.10
CA ARG A 34 18.87 -11.12 -10.83
C ARG A 34 17.85 -12.26 -10.95
N PRO A 35 18.08 -13.41 -10.32
CA PRO A 35 17.00 -14.37 -10.09
C PRO A 35 15.89 -13.73 -9.25
N CYS A 36 14.63 -13.89 -9.67
CA CYS A 36 13.51 -13.38 -8.89
C CYS A 36 13.36 -14.16 -7.59
N PHE A 37 13.57 -13.49 -6.46
CA PHE A 37 13.55 -14.07 -5.11
C PHE A 37 12.16 -14.51 -4.62
N LEU A 38 11.10 -14.20 -5.38
CA LEU A 38 9.73 -14.66 -5.12
C LEU A 38 9.37 -15.93 -5.89
N CYS A 39 10.13 -16.30 -6.93
CA CYS A 39 9.97 -17.60 -7.60
C CYS A 39 10.37 -18.73 -6.66
N LYS A 40 9.56 -19.79 -6.62
CA LYS A 40 9.73 -20.93 -5.71
C LYS A 40 11.16 -21.47 -5.66
N ASP A 41 11.80 -21.64 -6.81
CA ASP A 41 13.15 -22.22 -6.93
C ASP A 41 14.26 -21.30 -6.41
N ASN A 42 13.99 -20.00 -6.27
CA ASN A 42 14.93 -18.98 -5.80
C ASN A 42 14.68 -18.54 -4.36
N ARG A 43 13.59 -19.00 -3.72
CA ARG A 43 13.29 -18.68 -2.32
C ARG A 43 14.33 -19.34 -1.40
N PRO A 44 14.67 -18.74 -0.24
CA PRO A 44 15.51 -19.40 0.75
C PRO A 44 14.93 -20.76 1.15
N LYS A 45 15.75 -21.83 1.16
CA LYS A 45 15.29 -23.21 1.44
C LYS A 45 14.58 -23.37 2.80
N VAL A 46 14.90 -22.49 3.75
CA VAL A 46 14.31 -22.47 5.10
C VAL A 46 12.95 -21.77 5.15
N GLN A 47 12.53 -21.10 4.07
CA GLN A 47 11.27 -20.36 4.04
C GLN A 47 10.10 -21.33 3.91
N THR A 48 9.27 -21.38 4.94
CA THR A 48 8.02 -22.16 4.95
C THR A 48 6.90 -21.40 4.22
N SER A 49 6.01 -22.14 3.57
CA SER A 49 4.88 -21.57 2.83
C SER A 49 3.55 -22.27 3.11
N VAL A 50 2.46 -21.52 3.06
CA VAL A 50 1.10 -22.07 3.05
C VAL A 50 0.38 -21.60 1.80
N SER A 51 -0.27 -22.52 1.08
CA SER A 51 -1.03 -22.20 -0.12
C SER A 51 -2.29 -21.38 0.20
N PHE A 52 -2.57 -20.36 -0.62
CA PHE A 52 -3.82 -19.61 -0.60
C PHE A 52 -4.44 -19.59 -2.00
N GLY A 53 -5.59 -20.27 -2.13
CA GLY A 53 -6.20 -20.53 -3.43
C GLY A 53 -5.24 -21.27 -4.37
N GLU A 54 -5.42 -21.06 -5.67
CA GLU A 54 -4.57 -21.63 -6.71
C GLU A 54 -3.39 -20.72 -7.07
N THR A 55 -3.53 -19.41 -6.80
CA THR A 55 -2.61 -18.38 -7.31
C THR A 55 -1.45 -18.08 -6.37
N PHE A 56 -1.63 -18.17 -5.04
CA PHE A 56 -0.67 -17.60 -4.08
C PHE A 56 -0.09 -18.61 -3.10
N ASP A 57 1.12 -18.30 -2.64
CA ASP A 57 1.73 -18.86 -1.43
C ASP A 57 1.95 -17.75 -0.40
N ILE A 58 1.51 -17.98 0.84
CA ILE A 58 1.77 -17.13 2.00
C ILE A 58 3.11 -17.56 2.61
N LEU A 59 4.07 -16.63 2.65
CA LEU A 59 5.43 -16.82 3.11
C LEU A 59 5.70 -15.90 4.30
N VAL A 60 6.49 -16.35 5.27
CA VAL A 60 7.02 -15.44 6.30
C VAL A 60 7.93 -14.41 5.62
N ASN A 61 7.71 -13.12 5.89
CA ASN A 61 8.56 -12.06 5.34
C ASN A 61 9.92 -12.08 6.08
N PRO A 62 11.06 -12.24 5.38
CA PRO A 62 12.38 -12.29 6.02
C PRO A 62 12.83 -10.95 6.62
N PHE A 63 12.20 -9.83 6.24
CA PHE A 63 12.51 -8.48 6.72
C PHE A 63 11.25 -7.80 7.27
N PRO A 64 10.69 -8.31 8.38
CA PRO A 64 9.39 -7.87 8.88
C PRO A 64 9.44 -6.44 9.42
N ILE A 65 8.38 -5.68 9.12
CA ILE A 65 8.09 -4.37 9.72
C ILE A 65 7.14 -4.52 10.92
N LEU A 66 6.21 -5.47 10.80
CA LEU A 66 5.13 -5.74 11.75
C LEU A 66 5.52 -6.95 12.60
N PRO A 67 4.95 -7.13 13.82
CA PRO A 67 5.21 -8.30 14.66
C PRO A 67 4.96 -9.62 13.93
N VAL A 68 3.84 -9.69 13.19
CA VAL A 68 3.56 -10.73 12.20
C VAL A 68 3.57 -10.07 10.83
N HIS A 69 4.36 -10.61 9.90
CA HIS A 69 4.46 -10.06 8.56
C HIS A 69 4.69 -11.18 7.54
N PHE A 70 3.85 -11.21 6.51
CA PHE A 70 3.87 -12.16 5.41
C PHE A 70 4.12 -11.48 4.07
N THR A 71 4.84 -12.18 3.20
CA THR A 71 4.88 -11.94 1.75
C THR A 71 3.99 -12.99 1.10
N ILE A 72 3.01 -12.56 0.31
CA ILE A 72 2.03 -13.44 -0.32
C ILE A 72 2.31 -13.43 -1.83
N ALA A 73 3.16 -14.34 -2.27
CA ALA A 73 3.72 -14.33 -3.62
C ALA A 73 2.89 -15.20 -4.56
N ALA A 74 2.65 -14.70 -5.78
CA ALA A 74 2.05 -15.51 -6.83
C ALA A 74 2.94 -16.73 -7.13
N ARG A 75 2.35 -17.88 -7.42
CA ARG A 75 3.10 -19.10 -7.77
C ARG A 75 3.73 -18.99 -9.14
N GLN A 76 3.03 -18.37 -10.08
CA GLN A 76 3.55 -18.02 -11.39
C GLN A 76 4.29 -16.69 -11.33
N HIS A 77 5.40 -16.60 -12.05
CA HIS A 77 6.09 -15.33 -12.26
C HIS A 77 5.28 -14.51 -13.26
N GLN A 78 4.73 -13.40 -12.80
CA GLN A 78 3.90 -12.49 -13.59
C GLN A 78 4.04 -11.07 -13.04
N LEU A 79 3.77 -10.06 -13.87
CA LEU A 79 3.95 -8.66 -13.47
C LEU A 79 3.15 -8.29 -12.21
N GLN A 80 3.68 -7.34 -11.44
CA GLN A 80 3.02 -6.76 -10.27
C GLN A 80 1.86 -5.85 -10.75
N LEU A 81 0.68 -6.44 -10.94
CA LEU A 81 -0.55 -5.78 -11.36
C LEU A 81 -1.72 -6.26 -10.49
N ILE A 82 -2.51 -5.33 -9.94
CA ILE A 82 -3.54 -5.68 -8.96
C ILE A 82 -4.92 -5.97 -9.56
N GLN A 83 -5.21 -5.48 -10.77
CA GLN A 83 -6.58 -5.43 -11.29
C GLN A 83 -7.32 -6.79 -11.21
N GLU A 84 -6.70 -7.86 -11.70
CA GLU A 84 -7.29 -9.21 -11.70
C GLU A 84 -7.18 -9.94 -10.34
N HIS A 85 -6.46 -9.36 -9.37
CA HIS A 85 -6.11 -9.98 -8.09
C HIS A 85 -6.60 -9.20 -6.87
N TYR A 86 -7.29 -8.07 -7.06
CA TYR A 86 -7.82 -7.27 -5.98
C TYR A 86 -8.78 -8.06 -5.08
N ALA A 87 -9.68 -8.84 -5.70
CA ALA A 87 -10.63 -9.69 -4.98
C ALA A 87 -9.94 -10.68 -4.02
N ASP A 88 -8.68 -11.04 -4.25
CA ASP A 88 -7.93 -11.92 -3.36
C ASP A 88 -7.56 -11.23 -2.03
N LEU A 89 -7.44 -9.89 -1.99
CA LEU A 89 -7.26 -9.14 -0.74
C LEU A 89 -8.50 -9.27 0.17
N HIS A 90 -9.70 -9.24 -0.41
CA HIS A 90 -10.96 -9.45 0.33
C HIS A 90 -11.05 -10.89 0.85
N LYS A 91 -10.78 -11.88 -0.01
CA LYS A 91 -10.80 -13.29 0.41
C LYS A 91 -9.77 -13.56 1.52
N LEU A 92 -8.61 -12.88 1.48
CA LEU A 92 -7.61 -12.95 2.53
C LEU A 92 -8.12 -12.34 3.83
N SER A 93 -8.76 -11.16 3.80
CA SER A 93 -9.31 -10.51 4.98
C SER A 93 -10.43 -11.33 5.61
N ASP A 94 -11.31 -11.96 4.82
CA ASP A 94 -12.35 -12.86 5.33
C ASP A 94 -11.77 -14.12 5.95
N LYS A 95 -10.74 -14.73 5.32
CA LYS A 95 -10.11 -15.94 5.85
C LYS A 95 -9.29 -15.68 7.11
N TYR A 96 -8.67 -14.51 7.21
CA TYR A 96 -7.78 -14.13 8.30
C TYR A 96 -8.16 -12.75 8.88
N PRO A 97 -9.32 -12.63 9.54
CA PRO A 97 -9.92 -11.35 9.93
C PRO A 97 -9.12 -10.56 10.97
N LYS A 98 -8.15 -11.20 11.64
CA LYS A 98 -7.24 -10.56 12.60
C LYS A 98 -6.01 -9.93 11.96
N LEU A 99 -5.81 -10.12 10.66
CA LEU A 99 -4.70 -9.56 9.90
C LEU A 99 -5.18 -8.43 9.00
N MET A 100 -4.25 -7.56 8.63
CA MET A 100 -4.42 -6.66 7.49
C MET A 100 -3.62 -7.18 6.30
N PHE A 101 -4.07 -6.83 5.11
CA PHE A 101 -3.42 -7.13 3.85
C PHE A 101 -3.15 -5.85 3.09
N PHE A 102 -2.11 -5.83 2.26
CA PHE A 102 -1.74 -4.62 1.55
C PHE A 102 -1.00 -4.91 0.25
N TYR A 103 -1.07 -3.94 -0.65
CA TYR A 103 -0.49 -3.98 -1.97
C TYR A 103 0.32 -2.72 -2.26
N ASN A 104 1.46 -2.91 -2.92
CA ASN A 104 2.28 -1.85 -3.47
C ASN A 104 2.28 -1.97 -4.99
N GLY A 105 1.85 -0.93 -5.71
CA GLY A 105 2.01 -0.88 -7.15
C GLY A 105 3.49 -0.97 -7.59
N PRO A 106 3.78 -1.30 -8.86
CA PRO A 106 5.13 -1.57 -9.35
C PRO A 106 6.06 -0.36 -9.22
N LYS A 107 5.49 0.85 -9.29
CA LYS A 107 6.19 2.13 -9.05
C LYS A 107 5.80 2.74 -7.70
N CYS A 108 5.29 1.98 -6.72
CA CYS A 108 4.79 2.49 -5.45
C CYS A 108 5.33 1.70 -4.24
N GLY A 109 6.64 1.40 -4.25
CA GLY A 109 7.30 0.70 -3.14
C GLY A 109 7.29 -0.83 -3.24
N ALA A 110 6.95 -1.40 -4.40
CA ALA A 110 7.15 -2.83 -4.67
C ALA A 110 8.65 -3.15 -4.84
N SER A 111 9.14 -4.16 -4.11
CA SER A 111 10.54 -4.62 -4.23
C SER A 111 10.81 -5.58 -5.40
N ALA A 112 9.74 -6.12 -5.97
CA ALA A 112 9.76 -7.02 -7.12
C ALA A 112 8.60 -6.63 -8.06
N PRO A 113 8.74 -5.55 -8.85
CA PRO A 113 7.69 -5.13 -9.78
C PRO A 113 7.48 -6.13 -10.93
N ASP A 114 8.40 -7.08 -11.09
CA ASP A 114 8.37 -8.19 -12.04
C ASP A 114 7.59 -9.41 -11.55
N HIS A 115 7.25 -9.50 -10.26
CA HIS A 115 6.57 -10.66 -9.69
C HIS A 115 5.44 -10.23 -8.75
N LEU A 116 4.19 -10.53 -9.13
CA LEU A 116 3.00 -10.30 -8.33
C LEU A 116 3.13 -10.82 -6.88
N HIS A 117 2.98 -9.92 -5.94
CA HIS A 117 2.88 -10.22 -4.53
C HIS A 117 1.98 -9.23 -3.79
N LEU A 118 1.22 -9.78 -2.86
CA LEU A 118 0.55 -9.05 -1.81
C LEU A 118 1.40 -9.18 -0.54
N GLN A 119 1.05 -8.42 0.48
CA GLN A 119 1.64 -8.56 1.81
C GLN A 119 0.53 -8.60 2.84
N GLY A 120 0.83 -9.10 4.03
CA GLY A 120 -0.12 -9.08 5.13
C GLY A 120 0.60 -9.11 6.47
N GLY A 121 -0.10 -8.79 7.55
CA GLY A 121 0.50 -8.78 8.86
C GLY A 121 -0.43 -8.32 9.96
N THR A 122 0.14 -8.07 11.13
CA THR A 122 -0.59 -7.58 12.32
C THR A 122 -1.44 -6.35 11.95
N SER A 123 -2.75 -6.45 12.17
CA SER A 123 -3.72 -5.38 11.94
C SER A 123 -3.76 -4.38 13.10
N GLY A 124 -4.29 -3.19 12.87
CA GLY A 124 -4.56 -2.19 13.90
C GLY A 124 -3.32 -1.42 14.36
N MET A 125 -2.26 -1.42 13.54
CA MET A 125 -1.00 -0.73 13.84
C MET A 125 -0.75 0.51 13.00
N LEU A 126 -1.53 0.70 11.93
CA LEU A 126 -1.38 1.84 11.04
C LEU A 126 -2.24 3.00 11.54
N PRO A 127 -1.75 4.25 11.52
CA PRO A 127 -2.56 5.42 11.87
C PRO A 127 -3.92 5.48 11.16
N VAL A 128 -4.01 5.09 9.89
CA VAL A 128 -5.29 5.01 9.17
C VAL A 128 -6.29 4.04 9.81
N GLN A 129 -5.81 2.95 10.42
CA GLN A 129 -6.64 1.98 11.14
C GLN A 129 -6.94 2.45 12.56
N GLU A 130 -5.95 3.00 13.28
CA GLU A 130 -6.12 3.52 14.64
C GLU A 130 -7.13 4.69 14.69
N MET A 131 -7.17 5.51 13.64
CA MET A 131 -8.09 6.62 13.51
C MET A 131 -9.36 6.27 12.73
N TRP A 132 -9.55 4.99 12.36
CA TRP A 132 -10.60 4.60 11.41
C TRP A 132 -11.99 5.07 11.82
N SER A 133 -12.36 4.94 13.11
CA SER A 133 -13.66 5.42 13.60
C SER A 133 -13.91 6.91 13.32
N LYS A 134 -12.89 7.76 13.44
CA LYS A 134 -12.99 9.19 13.10
C LYS A 134 -13.05 9.39 11.59
N LEU A 135 -12.18 8.70 10.85
CA LEU A 135 -12.09 8.82 9.39
C LEU A 135 -13.37 8.37 8.71
N ASP A 136 -13.98 7.27 9.16
CA ASP A 136 -15.24 6.76 8.64
C ASP A 136 -16.41 7.71 8.93
N ALA A 137 -16.43 8.33 10.12
CA ALA A 137 -17.46 9.28 10.52
C ALA A 137 -17.48 10.57 9.69
N THR A 138 -16.34 10.98 9.12
CA THR A 138 -16.23 12.20 8.29
C THR A 138 -16.00 11.92 6.81
N ALA A 139 -15.92 10.65 6.42
CA ALA A 139 -15.74 10.25 5.03
C ALA A 139 -16.92 10.72 4.17
N GLN A 140 -16.61 11.27 3.00
CA GLN A 140 -17.62 11.79 2.08
C GLN A 140 -18.03 10.71 1.09
N PRO A 141 -19.31 10.33 0.97
CA PRO A 141 -19.75 9.33 0.01
C PRO A 141 -19.53 9.83 -1.41
N LEU A 142 -18.89 9.00 -2.24
CA LEU A 142 -18.71 9.24 -3.67
C LEU A 142 -19.71 8.42 -4.50
N LEU A 143 -19.99 7.20 -4.07
CA LEU A 143 -20.87 6.26 -4.73
C LEU A 143 -21.33 5.21 -3.72
N SER A 144 -22.64 4.95 -3.62
CA SER A 144 -23.20 3.99 -2.66
C SER A 144 -24.02 2.91 -3.38
N ILE A 145 -23.67 1.64 -3.17
CA ILE A 145 -24.49 0.51 -3.64
C ILE A 145 -25.71 0.34 -2.73
N ASN A 146 -25.52 0.52 -1.42
CA ASN A 146 -26.55 0.48 -0.39
C ASN A 146 -26.11 1.29 0.84
N GLU A 147 -26.80 1.16 1.96
CA GLU A 147 -26.51 1.90 3.20
C GLU A 147 -25.13 1.57 3.82
N ALA A 148 -24.58 0.38 3.54
CA ALA A 148 -23.31 -0.09 4.12
C ALA A 148 -22.15 -0.06 3.11
N GLU A 149 -22.43 -0.34 1.83
CA GLU A 149 -21.41 -0.59 0.81
C GLU A 149 -21.28 0.57 -0.18
N GLY A 150 -20.04 1.00 -0.43
CA GLY A 150 -19.77 2.13 -1.31
C GLY A 150 -18.31 2.55 -1.36
N ILE A 151 -18.07 3.63 -2.11
CA ILE A 151 -16.80 4.33 -2.25
C ILE A 151 -16.92 5.67 -1.54
N PHE A 152 -15.92 6.01 -0.73
CA PHE A 152 -15.89 7.20 0.09
C PHE A 152 -14.54 7.90 -0.04
N GLU A 153 -14.54 9.23 -0.01
CA GLU A 153 -13.35 10.05 0.09
C GLU A 153 -12.98 10.25 1.56
N ILE A 154 -11.74 9.95 1.92
CA ILE A 154 -11.16 10.24 3.23
C ILE A 154 -10.53 11.64 3.16
N VAL A 155 -11.14 12.61 3.85
CA VAL A 155 -10.72 14.03 3.83
C VAL A 155 -9.95 14.46 5.08
N ASP A 156 -10.12 13.76 6.21
CA ASP A 156 -9.52 14.11 7.52
C ASP A 156 -8.30 13.25 7.89
N PHE A 157 -7.57 12.77 6.88
CA PHE A 157 -6.26 12.16 7.04
C PHE A 157 -5.17 13.14 6.57
N ALA A 158 -3.89 12.85 6.86
CA ALA A 158 -2.77 13.73 6.50
C ALA A 158 -2.69 14.04 4.99
N TYR A 159 -3.31 13.21 4.15
CA TYR A 159 -3.47 13.39 2.72
C TYR A 159 -4.73 12.66 2.22
N PRO A 160 -5.28 13.04 1.06
CA PRO A 160 -6.47 12.40 0.51
C PRO A 160 -6.28 10.91 0.24
N ALA A 161 -7.31 10.12 0.51
CA ALA A 161 -7.37 8.70 0.19
C ALA A 161 -8.81 8.29 -0.14
N ILE A 162 -8.99 7.10 -0.72
CA ILE A 162 -10.31 6.56 -1.08
C ILE A 162 -10.56 5.31 -0.25
N ALA A 163 -11.66 5.26 0.49
CA ALA A 163 -12.15 4.05 1.14
C ALA A 163 -13.17 3.34 0.25
N ILE A 164 -13.09 2.01 0.23
CA ILE A 164 -14.12 1.12 -0.26
C ILE A 164 -14.59 0.30 0.95
N LYS A 165 -15.88 0.31 1.22
CA LYS A 165 -16.51 -0.53 2.23
C LYS A 165 -17.42 -1.53 1.52
N SER A 166 -17.24 -2.81 1.81
CA SER A 166 -18.07 -3.87 1.21
C SER A 166 -18.20 -5.08 2.13
N ARG A 167 -19.28 -5.85 1.96
CA ARG A 167 -19.55 -7.11 2.66
C ARG A 167 -19.49 -8.34 1.75
N SER A 168 -19.26 -8.16 0.46
CA SER A 168 -19.14 -9.25 -0.51
C SER A 168 -17.94 -9.02 -1.42
N VAL A 169 -17.29 -10.11 -1.82
CA VAL A 169 -16.13 -10.07 -2.71
C VAL A 169 -16.52 -9.44 -4.06
N GLU A 170 -17.74 -9.71 -4.54
CA GLU A 170 -18.26 -9.24 -5.81
C GLU A 170 -18.45 -7.72 -5.82
N ASN A 171 -19.11 -7.16 -4.80
CA ASN A 171 -19.29 -5.71 -4.69
C ASN A 171 -17.95 -5.00 -4.48
N ASP A 172 -17.08 -5.53 -3.61
CA ASP A 172 -15.76 -4.93 -3.36
C ASP A 172 -14.93 -4.84 -4.63
N ALA A 173 -14.86 -5.93 -5.40
CA ALA A 173 -14.16 -5.96 -6.69
C ALA A 173 -14.77 -5.00 -7.72
N ARG A 174 -16.11 -4.91 -7.78
CA ARG A 174 -16.81 -3.95 -8.65
C ARG A 174 -16.48 -2.50 -8.29
N LEU A 175 -16.56 -2.16 -7.00
CA LEU A 175 -16.25 -0.82 -6.49
C LEU A 175 -14.78 -0.46 -6.73
N PHE A 176 -13.86 -1.39 -6.49
CA PHE A 176 -12.46 -1.19 -6.83
C PHE A 176 -12.22 -0.97 -8.31
N GLY A 177 -12.91 -1.72 -9.19
CA GLY A 177 -12.84 -1.49 -10.63
C GLY A 177 -13.23 -0.06 -11.02
N ILE A 178 -14.21 0.54 -10.33
CA ILE A 178 -14.59 1.95 -10.55
C ILE A 178 -13.47 2.90 -10.10
N VAL A 179 -12.89 2.67 -8.91
CA VAL A 179 -11.76 3.47 -8.41
C VAL A 179 -10.56 3.35 -9.35
N TYR A 180 -10.13 2.13 -9.66
CA TYR A 180 -9.00 1.82 -10.54
C TYR A 180 -9.10 2.55 -11.88
N ASN A 181 -10.25 2.45 -12.55
CA ASN A 181 -10.48 3.09 -13.86
C ASN A 181 -10.62 4.62 -13.79
N SER A 182 -10.75 5.19 -12.59
CA SER A 182 -10.85 6.64 -12.40
C SER A 182 -9.50 7.29 -12.10
N LEU A 183 -8.50 6.50 -11.67
CA LEU A 183 -7.15 6.97 -11.38
C LEU A 183 -6.40 7.40 -12.65
N PRO A 184 -5.54 8.43 -12.56
CA PRO A 184 -4.66 8.79 -13.67
C PRO A 184 -3.60 7.69 -13.87
N GLN A 185 -3.30 7.40 -15.12
CA GLN A 185 -2.25 6.46 -15.52
C GLN A 185 -1.40 7.09 -16.62
N GLN A 186 -0.09 7.09 -16.45
CA GLN A 186 0.82 7.59 -17.48
C GLN A 186 1.00 6.54 -18.59
N ALA A 187 1.33 6.99 -19.81
CA ALA A 187 1.41 6.10 -20.98
C ALA A 187 2.48 5.00 -20.85
N ASP A 188 3.51 5.20 -20.02
CA ASP A 188 4.57 4.22 -19.78
C ASP A 188 4.31 3.33 -18.54
N GLU A 189 3.13 3.44 -17.92
CA GLU A 189 2.73 2.68 -16.75
C GLU A 189 1.84 1.50 -17.11
N ALA A 190 2.08 0.35 -16.48
CA ALA A 190 1.27 -0.85 -16.68
C ALA A 190 -0.04 -0.83 -15.88
N GLU A 191 -0.09 -0.06 -14.78
CA GLU A 191 -1.29 0.21 -13.99
C GLU A 191 -1.20 1.62 -13.36
N PRO A 192 -2.32 2.22 -12.94
CA PRO A 192 -2.30 3.47 -12.19
C PRO A 192 -1.47 3.34 -10.91
N MET A 193 -0.76 4.39 -10.54
CA MET A 193 0.08 4.39 -9.33
C MET A 193 -0.78 4.39 -8.05
N MET A 194 -0.70 3.32 -7.25
CA MET A 194 -1.44 3.24 -5.99
C MET A 194 -0.79 2.34 -4.94
N ASN A 195 -1.18 2.57 -3.69
CA ASN A 195 -1.04 1.61 -2.59
C ASN A 195 -2.42 1.23 -2.06
N ILE A 196 -2.57 0.04 -1.51
CA ILE A 196 -3.84 -0.44 -0.94
C ILE A 196 -3.58 -1.07 0.43
N VAL A 197 -4.44 -0.80 1.40
CA VAL A 197 -4.49 -1.48 2.70
C VAL A 197 -5.91 -2.00 2.92
N VAL A 198 -6.05 -3.25 3.32
CA VAL A 198 -7.33 -3.96 3.48
C VAL A 198 -7.39 -4.64 4.85
N TRP A 199 -8.50 -4.49 5.58
CA TRP A 199 -8.74 -5.18 6.85
C TRP A 199 -10.24 -5.40 7.10
N LYS A 200 -10.58 -6.20 8.12
CA LYS A 200 -11.95 -6.36 8.60
C LYS A 200 -12.27 -5.34 9.69
N GLU A 201 -13.39 -4.63 9.53
CA GLU A 201 -13.99 -3.77 10.54
C GLU A 201 -15.41 -4.27 10.83
N GLY A 202 -15.58 -5.02 11.91
CA GLY A 202 -16.86 -5.70 12.18
C GLY A 202 -17.26 -6.63 11.04
N LEU A 203 -18.40 -6.36 10.40
CA LEU A 203 -18.89 -7.12 9.24
C LEU A 203 -18.26 -6.66 7.92
N ASP A 204 -17.76 -5.43 7.87
CA ASP A 204 -17.29 -4.80 6.66
C ASP A 204 -15.84 -5.21 6.36
N THR A 205 -15.54 -5.42 5.09
CA THR A 205 -14.18 -5.35 4.58
C THR A 205 -13.92 -3.91 4.16
N VAL A 206 -12.90 -3.31 4.76
CA VAL A 206 -12.47 -1.95 4.47
C VAL A 206 -11.20 -2.02 3.64
N SER A 207 -11.22 -1.39 2.47
CA SER A 207 -10.06 -1.17 1.62
C SER A 207 -9.77 0.31 1.50
N VAL A 208 -8.59 0.76 1.90
CA VAL A 208 -8.13 2.14 1.66
C VAL A 208 -7.12 2.13 0.52
N VAL A 209 -7.47 2.81 -0.55
CA VAL A 209 -6.62 3.07 -1.71
C VAL A 209 -5.98 4.44 -1.54
N PHE A 210 -4.65 4.49 -1.69
CA PHE A 210 -3.87 5.71 -1.68
C PHE A 210 -3.36 5.97 -3.10
N PRO A 211 -4.01 6.85 -3.88
CA PRO A 211 -3.51 7.27 -5.17
C PRO A 211 -2.14 7.94 -5.04
N ARG A 212 -1.21 7.57 -5.91
CA ARG A 212 0.17 8.05 -5.92
C ARG A 212 0.43 8.81 -7.22
N ARG A 213 1.39 9.73 -7.19
CA ARG A 213 1.87 10.44 -8.40
C ARG A 213 3.36 10.23 -8.69
N LYS A 214 4.10 9.71 -7.71
CA LYS A 214 5.57 9.58 -7.77
C LYS A 214 6.02 8.39 -6.95
N HIS A 215 7.01 7.66 -7.47
CA HIS A 215 7.53 6.45 -6.84
C HIS A 215 8.27 6.78 -5.55
N ARG A 216 9.26 7.65 -5.64
CA ARG A 216 10.11 8.07 -4.54
C ARG A 216 10.16 9.59 -4.47
N PRO A 217 10.19 10.19 -3.28
CA PRO A 217 10.43 11.62 -3.12
C PRO A 217 11.83 12.00 -3.63
N ASP A 218 12.05 13.28 -3.92
CA ASP A 218 13.33 13.79 -4.45
C ASP A 218 14.48 13.54 -3.50
N CYS A 219 14.24 13.62 -2.19
CA CYS A 219 15.24 13.35 -1.16
C CYS A 219 15.87 11.93 -1.28
N TYR A 220 15.22 10.97 -1.92
CA TYR A 220 15.81 9.64 -2.17
C TYR A 220 17.04 9.71 -3.07
N SER A 221 16.99 10.54 -4.11
CA SER A 221 18.02 10.61 -5.15
C SER A 221 19.06 11.70 -4.89
N LYS A 222 18.86 12.51 -3.84
CA LYS A 222 19.86 13.50 -3.41
C LYS A 222 21.12 12.85 -2.86
N GLU A 223 22.17 13.65 -2.69
CA GLU A 223 23.46 13.22 -2.17
C GLU A 223 23.77 13.89 -0.82
N GLY A 224 24.69 13.29 -0.07
CA GLY A 224 25.15 13.82 1.22
C GLY A 224 24.02 13.97 2.24
N ASP A 225 24.03 15.08 2.98
CA ASP A 225 23.08 15.32 4.05
C ASP A 225 21.66 15.57 3.56
N GLU A 226 21.46 15.99 2.31
CA GLU A 226 20.09 16.20 1.79
C GLU A 226 19.39 14.88 1.41
N GLN A 227 20.14 13.78 1.33
CA GLN A 227 19.56 12.48 1.04
C GLN A 227 18.77 11.95 2.24
N TYR A 228 17.60 11.36 1.96
CA TYR A 228 16.86 10.49 2.88
C TYR A 228 16.48 9.21 2.16
N LEU A 229 16.75 8.04 2.74
CA LEU A 229 16.39 6.76 2.10
C LEU A 229 14.92 6.41 2.34
N ILE A 230 14.03 7.24 1.79
CA ILE A 230 12.58 7.12 1.90
C ILE A 230 12.00 6.60 0.58
N SER A 231 11.36 5.43 0.62
CA SER A 231 10.71 4.81 -0.54
C SER A 231 9.32 4.32 -0.15
N PRO A 232 8.30 5.21 -0.08
CA PRO A 232 7.02 4.89 0.55
C PRO A 232 6.26 3.76 -0.15
N GLY A 233 5.86 2.76 0.62
CA GLY A 233 4.87 1.74 0.27
C GLY A 233 3.59 1.87 1.12
N ALA A 234 2.75 0.85 1.12
CA ALA A 234 1.40 0.92 1.70
C ALA A 234 1.38 1.16 3.22
N LEU A 235 2.36 0.65 3.98
CA LEU A 235 2.43 0.92 5.42
C LEU A 235 2.79 2.39 5.68
N ASP A 236 3.70 2.95 4.87
CA ASP A 236 4.08 4.36 4.92
C ASP A 236 2.88 5.26 4.56
N MET A 237 2.12 4.88 3.52
CA MET A 237 0.87 5.54 3.12
C MET A 237 -0.26 5.36 4.15
N GLY A 238 -0.23 4.28 4.94
CA GLY A 238 -1.13 4.09 6.08
C GLY A 238 -0.76 4.95 7.30
N GLY A 239 0.31 5.74 7.20
CA GLY A 239 0.79 6.67 8.23
C GLY A 239 1.97 6.16 9.05
N LEU A 240 2.50 4.96 8.78
CA LEU A 240 3.66 4.40 9.48
C LEU A 240 4.88 4.39 8.56
N LEU A 241 5.61 5.51 8.51
CA LEU A 241 6.81 5.65 7.68
C LEU A 241 7.98 4.86 8.27
N ILE A 242 8.65 4.07 7.43
CA ILE A 242 9.77 3.22 7.84
C ILE A 242 11.10 3.80 7.36
N LEU A 243 11.97 4.13 8.30
CA LEU A 243 13.31 4.64 8.02
C LEU A 243 14.38 3.60 8.35
N PRO A 244 15.17 3.16 7.36
CA PRO A 244 16.21 2.16 7.59
C PRO A 244 17.53 2.76 8.07
N ARG A 245 17.77 4.06 7.84
CA ARG A 245 19.01 4.74 8.22
C ARG A 245 18.78 5.54 9.52
N GLN A 246 19.65 5.32 10.50
CA GLN A 246 19.51 5.95 11.82
C GLN A 246 19.58 7.48 11.74
N THR A 247 20.49 8.02 10.93
CA THR A 247 20.64 9.47 10.74
C THR A 247 19.37 10.10 10.18
N ASP A 248 18.69 9.44 9.23
CA ASP A 248 17.42 9.90 8.67
C ASP A 248 16.33 9.90 9.74
N PHE A 249 16.27 8.83 10.54
CA PHE A 249 15.34 8.74 11.65
C PHE A 249 15.55 9.83 12.70
N GLU A 250 16.79 10.17 13.01
CA GLU A 250 17.10 11.20 13.99
C GLU A 250 16.76 12.60 13.47
N ARG A 251 17.05 12.86 12.19
CA ARG A 251 16.90 14.18 11.56
C ARG A 251 15.49 14.48 11.05
N ILE A 252 14.67 13.46 10.77
CA ILE A 252 13.31 13.70 10.28
C ILE A 252 12.48 14.44 11.33
N ASP A 253 11.80 15.47 10.85
CA ASP A 253 10.80 16.25 11.56
C ASP A 253 9.45 16.20 10.80
N GLU A 254 8.43 16.80 11.40
CA GLU A 254 7.09 16.82 10.84
C GLU A 254 7.01 17.55 9.50
N ARG A 255 7.71 18.68 9.38
CA ARG A 255 7.70 19.49 8.16
C ARG A 255 8.23 18.68 6.99
N LEU A 256 9.40 18.07 7.15
CA LEU A 256 10.02 17.25 6.10
C LEU A 256 9.16 16.02 5.78
N LEU A 257 8.59 15.37 6.79
CA LEU A 257 7.66 14.26 6.58
C LEU A 257 6.50 14.69 5.68
N MET A 258 5.85 15.81 5.97
CA MET A 258 4.74 16.31 5.18
C MET A 258 5.16 16.75 3.77
N GLU A 259 6.34 17.36 3.60
CA GLU A 259 6.90 17.68 2.29
C GLU A 259 7.13 16.42 1.44
N VAL A 260 7.75 15.40 2.03
CA VAL A 260 7.99 14.10 1.38
C VAL A 260 6.68 13.43 0.99
N MET A 261 5.68 13.42 1.88
CA MET A 261 4.38 12.82 1.57
C MET A 261 3.66 13.60 0.47
N LYS A 262 3.69 14.93 0.52
CA LYS A 262 3.12 15.81 -0.53
C LYS A 262 3.71 15.51 -1.89
N GLU A 263 4.99 15.18 -2.02
CA GLU A 263 5.60 14.83 -3.30
C GLU A 263 5.06 13.55 -3.93
N VAL A 264 4.67 12.57 -3.10
CA VAL A 264 4.33 11.22 -3.55
C VAL A 264 2.83 10.94 -3.67
N VAL A 265 2.01 11.64 -2.88
CA VAL A 265 0.54 11.54 -2.93
C VAL A 265 -0.01 12.28 -4.14
N LEU A 266 -1.17 11.83 -4.64
CA LEU A 266 -1.88 12.57 -5.67
C LEU A 266 -2.24 13.98 -5.15
N PRO A 267 -2.01 15.06 -5.93
CA PRO A 267 -2.38 16.41 -5.51
C PRO A 267 -3.90 16.55 -5.39
N THR A 268 -4.34 17.51 -4.58
CA THR A 268 -5.78 17.75 -4.30
C THR A 268 -6.59 17.96 -5.58
N GLU A 269 -6.08 18.70 -6.54
CA GLU A 269 -6.78 19.01 -7.80
C GLU A 269 -7.00 17.74 -8.63
N ALA A 270 -5.98 16.90 -8.77
CA ALA A 270 -6.10 15.63 -9.49
C ALA A 270 -6.97 14.62 -8.71
N MET A 271 -6.96 14.69 -7.38
CA MET A 271 -7.88 13.90 -6.56
C MET A 271 -9.34 14.32 -6.77
N GLN A 272 -9.62 15.63 -6.90
CA GLN A 272 -10.94 16.12 -7.25
C GLN A 272 -11.43 15.54 -8.58
N GLU A 273 -10.59 15.54 -9.63
CA GLU A 273 -10.92 14.89 -10.91
C GLU A 273 -11.25 13.40 -10.76
N VAL A 274 -10.49 12.67 -9.93
CA VAL A 274 -10.76 11.25 -9.64
C VAL A 274 -12.12 11.09 -8.96
N THR A 275 -12.42 11.88 -7.94
CA THR A 275 -13.70 11.78 -7.22
C THR A 275 -14.90 12.16 -8.09
N GLU A 276 -14.76 13.16 -8.96
CA GLU A 276 -15.78 13.51 -9.96
C GLU A 276 -16.02 12.38 -10.96
N LYS A 277 -14.96 11.74 -11.47
CA LYS A 277 -15.09 10.55 -12.34
C LYS A 277 -15.86 9.44 -11.65
N ILE A 278 -15.58 9.17 -10.37
CA ILE A 278 -16.29 8.15 -9.58
C ILE A 278 -17.77 8.51 -9.42
N ARG A 279 -18.10 9.75 -9.02
CA ARG A 279 -19.48 10.23 -8.86
C ARG A 279 -20.28 10.09 -10.17
N ASN A 280 -19.62 10.27 -11.31
CA ASN A 280 -20.26 10.21 -12.63
C ASN A 280 -20.45 8.79 -13.19
N LYS A 281 -19.90 7.75 -12.56
CA LYS A 281 -19.93 6.39 -13.13
C LYS A 281 -21.30 5.70 -13.11
N GLY A 282 -22.26 6.20 -12.32
CA GLY A 282 -23.54 5.52 -12.10
C GLY A 282 -23.37 4.10 -11.53
N ILE A 283 -24.44 3.51 -11.01
CA ILE A 283 -24.46 2.09 -10.59
C ILE A 283 -25.51 1.36 -11.40
#